data_AF-A0A197JAZ5-F1
#
_entry.id   AF-A0A197JAZ5-F1
#
_cell.length_a   1.000
_cell.length_b   1.000
_cell.length_c   1.000
_cell.angle_alpha   90.00
_cell.angle_beta   90.00
_cell.angle_gamma   90.00
#
_symmetry.space_group_name_H-M   'P 1'
#
loop_
_entity.id
_entity.type
_entity.pdbx_description
1 polymer ?
#
loop_
_entity_poly.entity_id
_entity_poly.type
_entity_poly.pdbx_seq_one_letter_code
_entity_poly.pdbx_strand_id
1 'polypeptide(L)'
;MYGRDLTSGVIALYWQGLQAYDLAAVREALNRHVNNPDTGQFMPKIADIHKMLQGSTQDAALTAWSKVDRTMREKGPYPSIVFDDALIHRVLSEMGGWVLLSTKQEDEWPFVRNEFVNRYRGYRMRSEVPDYPPVLIGLAEMTNQQLGLEVVPPLLVGSAAMAQQVMRQGTDQPLLEFTPLNPIAKGRARSCLRNGHIAHYTPEKTARYENLVKLAAQKAMDGQSPIESAIALTVRAFLPIPASWSLKKQRAAAIGEVMPTKRPDLDNIVKAVKDGANGITWKDDSQVIDVHASKRYGAPRVEVEVRISE
;
A
#
# COMPACT_ATOMS: atom_id res chain seq x y z
N MET A 1 20.55 -42.28 7.78
CA MET A 1 20.84 -41.26 8.81
C MET A 1 19.95 -41.57 10.01
N TYR A 2 20.55 -41.88 11.17
CA TYR A 2 19.91 -42.28 12.44
C TYR A 2 18.84 -43.40 12.41
N GLY A 3 19.31 -44.66 12.40
CA GLY A 3 18.88 -45.78 13.27
C GLY A 3 17.40 -46.16 13.48
N ARG A 4 16.42 -45.52 12.84
CA ARG A 4 15.01 -45.94 12.87
C ARG A 4 14.46 -45.93 11.45
N ASP A 5 13.89 -47.05 11.03
CA ASP A 5 13.19 -47.13 9.77
C ASP A 5 11.98 -46.17 9.80
N LEU A 6 11.81 -45.40 8.72
CA LEU A 6 10.64 -44.55 8.56
C LEU A 6 9.41 -45.46 8.46
N THR A 7 8.42 -45.22 9.31
CA THR A 7 7.16 -45.95 9.21
C THR A 7 6.43 -45.59 7.92
N SER A 8 5.70 -46.55 7.37
CA SER A 8 4.88 -46.36 6.16
C SER A 8 3.92 -45.17 6.27
N GLY A 9 3.38 -44.90 7.47
CA GLY A 9 2.54 -43.73 7.73
C GLY A 9 3.27 -42.39 7.60
N VAL A 10 4.54 -42.30 8.01
CA VAL A 10 5.35 -41.09 7.84
C VAL A 10 5.69 -40.88 6.37
N ILE A 11 6.04 -41.93 5.63
CA ILE A 11 6.32 -41.86 4.20
C ILE A 11 5.08 -41.35 3.43
N ALA A 12 3.89 -41.89 3.75
CA ALA A 12 2.64 -41.44 3.14
C ALA A 12 2.33 -39.96 3.43
N LEU A 13 2.61 -39.48 4.64
CA LEU A 13 2.41 -38.08 5.02
C LEU A 13 3.32 -37.13 4.21
N TYR A 14 4.59 -37.47 4.02
CA TYR A 14 5.53 -36.67 3.22
C TYR A 14 5.14 -36.69 1.74
N TRP A 15 4.72 -37.84 1.22
CA TRP A 15 4.22 -37.96 -0.14
C TRP A 15 3.01 -37.05 -0.36
N GLN A 16 1.99 -37.14 0.49
CA GLN A 16 0.79 -36.32 0.39
C GLN A 16 1.08 -34.81 0.52
N GLY A 17 2.02 -34.44 1.41
CA GLY A 17 2.39 -33.05 1.65
C GLY A 17 3.30 -32.43 0.59
N LEU A 18 3.98 -33.25 -0.22
CA LEU A 18 4.97 -32.76 -1.21
C LEU A 18 4.63 -33.13 -2.66
N GLN A 19 3.57 -33.91 -2.91
CA GLN A 19 3.14 -34.33 -4.27
C GLN A 19 2.87 -33.17 -5.24
N ALA A 20 2.60 -31.97 -4.74
CA ALA A 20 2.37 -30.77 -5.55
C ALA A 20 3.65 -30.13 -6.09
N TYR A 21 4.83 -30.60 -5.64
CA TYR A 21 6.13 -30.05 -6.00
C TYR A 21 6.92 -30.97 -6.91
N ASP A 22 7.78 -30.37 -7.74
CA ASP A 22 8.70 -31.13 -8.58
C ASP A 22 9.74 -31.89 -7.75
N LEU A 23 10.05 -33.11 -8.17
CA LEU A 23 10.97 -34.00 -7.45
C LEU A 23 12.39 -33.41 -7.36
N ALA A 24 12.86 -32.71 -8.40
CA ALA A 24 14.18 -32.10 -8.38
C ALA A 24 14.25 -30.95 -7.36
N ALA A 25 13.18 -30.17 -7.24
CA ALA A 25 13.07 -29.10 -6.25
C ALA A 25 13.02 -29.66 -4.81
N VAL A 26 12.23 -30.73 -4.57
CA VAL A 26 12.15 -31.40 -3.26
C VAL A 26 13.52 -31.95 -2.84
N ARG A 27 14.23 -32.59 -3.77
CA ARG A 27 15.58 -33.14 -3.53
C ARG A 27 16.57 -32.05 -3.15
N GLU A 28 16.53 -30.92 -3.83
CA GLU A 28 17.40 -29.77 -3.56
C GLU A 28 17.11 -29.14 -2.18
N ALA A 29 15.83 -29.00 -1.81
CA ALA A 29 15.45 -28.52 -0.48
C ALA A 29 15.94 -29.44 0.64
N LEU A 30 15.79 -30.76 0.45
CA LEU A 30 16.31 -31.76 1.39
C LEU A 30 17.84 -31.69 1.50
N ASN A 31 18.57 -31.56 0.39
CA ASN A 31 20.02 -31.41 0.38
C ASN A 31 20.47 -30.16 1.13
N ARG A 32 19.78 -29.02 0.95
CA ARG A 32 20.07 -27.79 1.70
C ARG A 32 19.87 -27.94 3.20
N HIS A 33 18.84 -28.68 3.61
CA HIS A 33 18.58 -28.96 5.03
C HIS A 33 19.66 -29.84 5.65
N VAL A 34 20.04 -30.92 4.96
CA VAL A 34 21.09 -31.85 5.44
C VAL A 34 22.44 -31.15 5.62
N ASN A 35 22.76 -30.19 4.76
CA ASN A 35 24.00 -29.42 4.83
C ASN A 35 23.98 -28.25 5.85
N ASN A 36 22.88 -28.03 6.55
CA ASN A 36 22.78 -26.99 7.58
C ASN A 36 23.28 -27.51 8.95
N PRO A 37 24.38 -26.97 9.52
CA PRO A 37 24.98 -27.49 10.76
C PRO A 37 24.05 -27.44 11.98
N ASP A 38 23.14 -26.46 12.01
CA ASP A 38 22.26 -26.18 13.16
C ASP A 38 20.96 -26.99 13.13
N THR A 39 20.49 -27.39 11.94
CA THR A 39 19.17 -28.01 11.75
C THR A 39 19.20 -29.35 11.01
N GLY A 40 20.29 -29.66 10.30
CA GLY A 40 20.49 -30.89 9.52
C GLY A 40 20.74 -32.14 10.35
N GLN A 41 20.84 -32.01 11.68
CA GLN A 41 20.98 -33.13 12.61
C GLN A 41 19.67 -33.94 12.73
N PHE A 42 18.52 -33.35 12.41
CA PHE A 42 17.20 -33.97 12.50
C PHE A 42 16.46 -33.93 11.15
N MET A 43 15.58 -34.91 10.93
CA MET A 43 14.73 -34.95 9.73
C MET A 43 13.87 -33.66 9.65
N PRO A 44 13.88 -32.94 8.51
CA PRO A 44 13.12 -31.70 8.36
C PRO A 44 11.62 -31.99 8.39
N LYS A 45 10.81 -31.14 9.03
CA LYS A 45 9.35 -31.28 8.96
C LYS A 45 8.89 -30.92 7.54
N ILE A 46 7.73 -31.43 7.12
CA ILE A 46 7.11 -31.07 5.83
C ILE A 46 6.99 -29.56 5.68
N ALA A 47 6.65 -28.83 6.75
CA ALA A 47 6.58 -27.37 6.77
C ALA A 47 7.92 -26.68 6.47
N ASP A 48 9.04 -27.25 6.93
CA ASP A 48 10.39 -26.71 6.68
C ASP A 48 10.76 -26.88 5.20
N ILE A 49 10.43 -28.05 4.62
CA ILE A 49 10.61 -28.33 3.19
C ILE A 49 9.72 -27.39 2.35
N HIS A 50 8.45 -27.22 2.73
CA HIS A 50 7.52 -26.30 2.08
C HIS A 50 8.08 -24.87 2.04
N LYS A 51 8.63 -24.41 3.16
CA LYS A 51 9.23 -23.09 3.32
C LYS A 51 10.50 -22.91 2.47
N MET A 52 11.30 -23.98 2.32
CA MET A 52 12.47 -23.99 1.44
C MET A 52 12.10 -24.04 -0.06
N LEU A 53 11.00 -24.69 -0.40
CA LEU A 53 10.52 -24.88 -1.78
C LEU A 53 9.83 -23.64 -2.36
N GLN A 54 9.04 -22.92 -1.55
CA GLN A 54 8.37 -21.71 -2.01
C GLN A 54 9.31 -20.49 -2.12
N GLY A 55 10.57 -20.62 -1.66
CA GLY A 55 11.41 -19.47 -1.31
C GLY A 55 10.82 -18.77 -0.08
N SER A 56 11.65 -18.13 0.75
CA SER A 56 11.05 -17.35 1.83
C SER A 56 10.32 -16.14 1.21
N THR A 57 9.21 -15.70 1.82
CA THR A 57 8.56 -14.44 1.41
C THR A 57 9.54 -13.26 1.43
N GLN A 58 10.60 -13.38 2.25
CA GLN A 58 11.71 -12.46 2.32
C GLN A 58 12.62 -12.50 1.08
N ASP A 59 12.94 -13.67 0.53
CA ASP A 59 13.75 -13.78 -0.69
C ASP A 59 13.03 -13.20 -1.91
N ALA A 60 11.71 -13.47 -2.02
CA ALA A 60 10.87 -12.88 -3.06
C ALA A 60 10.82 -11.34 -2.92
N ALA A 61 10.65 -10.83 -1.70
CA ALA A 61 10.62 -9.40 -1.44
C ALA A 61 11.96 -8.71 -1.73
N LEU A 62 13.08 -9.36 -1.40
CA LEU A 62 14.42 -8.86 -1.71
C LEU A 62 14.68 -8.85 -3.21
N THR A 63 14.25 -9.89 -3.92
CA THR A 63 14.34 -9.96 -5.39
C THR A 63 13.53 -8.84 -6.05
N ALA A 64 12.29 -8.62 -5.59
CA ALA A 64 11.44 -7.53 -6.03
C ALA A 64 12.10 -6.16 -5.76
N TRP A 65 12.64 -5.96 -4.55
CA TRP A 65 13.36 -4.73 -4.21
C TRP A 65 14.58 -4.49 -5.09
N SER A 66 15.38 -5.53 -5.37
CA SER A 66 16.53 -5.40 -6.25
C SER A 66 16.15 -4.96 -7.66
N LYS A 67 14.97 -5.34 -8.18
CA LYS A 67 14.46 -4.81 -9.46
C LYS A 67 14.15 -3.31 -9.36
N VAL A 68 13.46 -2.90 -8.29
CA VAL A 68 13.12 -1.49 -8.03
C VAL A 68 14.38 -0.64 -7.91
N ASP A 69 15.31 -1.05 -7.06
CA ASP A 69 16.58 -0.35 -6.78
C ASP A 69 17.41 -0.19 -8.05
N ARG A 70 17.63 -1.30 -8.77
CA ARG A 70 18.38 -1.27 -10.03
C ARG A 70 17.73 -0.34 -11.06
N THR A 71 16.41 -0.44 -11.22
CA THR A 71 15.68 0.40 -12.18
C THR A 71 15.79 1.87 -11.83
N MET A 72 15.67 2.23 -10.55
CA MET A 72 15.76 3.63 -10.11
C MET A 72 17.17 4.18 -10.34
N ARG A 73 18.21 3.41 -10.03
CA ARG A 73 19.60 3.82 -10.21
C ARG A 73 20.03 3.90 -11.68
N GLU A 74 19.49 3.05 -12.55
CA GLU A 74 19.86 3.01 -13.98
C GLU A 74 19.01 3.94 -14.85
N LYS A 75 17.70 4.03 -14.60
CA LYS A 75 16.73 4.72 -15.46
C LYS A 75 16.21 6.02 -14.85
N GLY A 76 16.32 6.18 -13.54
CA GLY A 76 15.81 7.34 -12.82
C GLY A 76 14.26 7.43 -12.81
N PRO A 77 13.73 8.56 -12.30
CA PRO A 77 12.28 8.77 -12.13
C PRO A 77 11.53 9.25 -13.40
N TYR A 78 12.26 9.52 -14.49
CA TYR A 78 11.69 10.15 -15.68
C TYR A 78 10.75 9.23 -16.48
N PRO A 79 11.16 8.01 -16.87
CA PRO A 79 10.28 7.12 -17.62
C PRO A 79 9.20 6.53 -16.71
N SER A 80 8.01 6.33 -17.26
CA SER A 80 6.99 5.49 -16.65
C SER A 80 7.41 4.03 -16.71
N ILE A 81 7.13 3.29 -15.64
CA ILE A 81 7.63 1.91 -15.46
C ILE A 81 6.48 0.93 -15.28
N VAL A 82 6.63 -0.26 -15.86
CA VAL A 82 5.79 -1.42 -15.55
C VAL A 82 6.70 -2.58 -15.16
N PHE A 83 6.59 -3.02 -13.91
CA PHE A 83 7.25 -4.22 -13.43
C PHE A 83 6.45 -5.47 -13.77
N ASP A 84 7.15 -6.59 -13.88
CA ASP A 84 6.60 -7.93 -14.08
C ASP A 84 5.89 -8.53 -12.85
N ASP A 85 5.70 -7.76 -11.78
CA ASP A 85 5.03 -8.17 -10.55
C ASP A 85 4.10 -7.06 -10.04
N ALA A 86 2.80 -7.37 -10.02
CA ALA A 86 1.74 -6.47 -9.56
C ALA A 86 1.92 -6.00 -8.11
N LEU A 87 2.52 -6.82 -7.24
CA LEU A 87 2.78 -6.42 -5.85
C LEU A 87 3.81 -5.31 -5.76
N ILE A 88 4.73 -5.20 -6.73
CA ILE A 88 5.66 -4.07 -6.80
C ILE A 88 4.86 -2.78 -7.04
N HIS A 89 3.93 -2.79 -7.99
CA HIS A 89 3.06 -1.64 -8.29
C HIS A 89 2.26 -1.21 -7.07
N ARG A 90 1.61 -2.18 -6.41
CA ARG A 90 0.83 -1.91 -5.20
C ARG A 90 1.67 -1.29 -4.09
N VAL A 91 2.80 -1.91 -3.76
CA VAL A 91 3.66 -1.46 -2.65
C VAL A 91 4.27 -0.11 -2.95
N LEU A 92 4.73 0.12 -4.18
CA LEU A 92 5.28 1.42 -4.57
C LEU A 92 4.23 2.51 -4.56
N SER A 93 3.01 2.24 -5.02
CA SER A 93 1.90 3.19 -4.93
C SER A 93 1.64 3.59 -3.47
N GLU A 94 1.61 2.64 -2.52
CA GLU A 94 1.45 2.94 -1.08
C GLU A 94 2.64 3.65 -0.45
N MET A 95 3.81 3.58 -1.08
CA MET A 95 5.02 4.30 -0.68
C MET A 95 5.11 5.69 -1.31
N GLY A 96 4.07 6.14 -2.04
CA GLY A 96 4.00 7.45 -2.69
C GLY A 96 4.43 7.45 -4.16
N GLY A 97 4.47 6.28 -4.80
CA GLY A 97 4.70 6.12 -6.23
C GLY A 97 6.17 6.13 -6.66
N TRP A 98 6.38 6.02 -7.96
CA TRP A 98 7.72 5.89 -8.56
C TRP A 98 8.56 7.16 -8.45
N VAL A 99 7.93 8.33 -8.64
CA VAL A 99 8.63 9.61 -8.62
C VAL A 99 9.16 9.95 -7.21
N LEU A 100 8.38 9.66 -6.15
CA LEU A 100 8.77 10.00 -4.77
C LEU A 100 10.02 9.25 -4.30
N LEU A 101 10.29 8.05 -4.84
CA LEU A 101 11.52 7.32 -4.56
C LEU A 101 12.78 8.12 -4.94
N SER A 102 12.73 8.94 -6.00
CA SER A 102 13.88 9.75 -6.41
C SER A 102 14.19 10.94 -5.50
N THR A 103 13.26 11.33 -4.62
CA THR A 103 13.51 12.42 -3.67
C THR A 103 14.23 11.94 -2.41
N LYS A 104 14.49 10.64 -2.29
CA LYS A 104 15.14 10.03 -1.12
C LYS A 104 16.65 10.10 -1.23
N GLN A 105 17.30 10.38 -0.10
CA GLN A 105 18.75 10.41 0.00
C GLN A 105 19.33 8.99 0.23
N GLU A 106 20.63 8.83 -0.01
CA GLU A 106 21.30 7.52 0.08
C GLU A 106 21.28 6.95 1.52
N ASP A 107 21.27 7.81 2.53
CA ASP A 107 21.11 7.42 3.94
C ASP A 107 19.67 7.00 4.29
N GLU A 108 18.67 7.50 3.57
CA GLU A 108 17.27 7.06 3.68
C GLU A 108 17.02 5.72 2.95
N TRP A 109 17.84 5.37 1.97
CA TRP A 109 17.64 4.23 1.07
C TRP A 109 17.47 2.87 1.78
N PRO A 110 18.24 2.55 2.85
CA PRO A 110 18.02 1.33 3.64
C PRO A 110 16.65 1.27 4.31
N PHE A 111 16.09 2.42 4.70
CA PHE A 111 14.77 2.48 5.34
C PHE A 111 13.66 2.24 4.31
N VAL A 112 13.78 2.85 3.12
CA VAL A 112 12.88 2.61 1.99
C VAL A 112 12.88 1.13 1.61
N ARG A 113 14.06 0.51 1.52
CA ARG A 113 14.21 -0.93 1.30
C ARG A 113 13.44 -1.75 2.33
N ASN A 114 13.64 -1.45 3.61
CA ASN A 114 13.02 -2.21 4.69
C ASN A 114 11.49 -2.04 4.69
N GLU A 115 10.99 -0.84 4.44
CA GLU A 115 9.55 -0.56 4.32
C GLU A 115 8.92 -1.33 3.15
N PHE A 116 9.55 -1.28 1.97
CA PHE A 116 9.13 -2.04 0.80
C PHE A 116 9.08 -3.55 1.08
N VAL A 117 10.19 -4.10 1.59
CA VAL A 117 10.32 -5.54 1.85
C VAL A 117 9.26 -6.00 2.85
N ASN A 118 9.00 -5.24 3.90
CA ASN A 118 7.99 -5.60 4.90
C ASN A 118 6.57 -5.58 4.31
N ARG A 119 6.21 -4.57 3.52
CA ARG A 119 4.89 -4.49 2.88
C ARG A 119 4.67 -5.58 1.85
N TYR A 120 5.66 -5.81 0.98
CA TYR A 120 5.62 -6.87 -0.03
C TYR A 120 5.42 -8.24 0.63
N ARG A 121 6.17 -8.54 1.70
CA ARG A 121 6.01 -9.77 2.48
C ARG A 121 4.60 -9.89 3.04
N GLY A 122 4.05 -8.80 3.57
CA GLY A 122 2.69 -8.77 4.10
C GLY A 122 1.64 -9.21 3.07
N TYR A 123 1.73 -8.69 1.84
CA TYR A 123 0.83 -9.10 0.75
C TYR A 123 1.04 -10.54 0.31
N ARG A 124 2.30 -10.95 0.13
CA ARG A 124 2.63 -12.35 -0.21
C ARG A 124 2.13 -13.35 0.81
N MET A 125 2.20 -13.02 2.11
CA MET A 125 1.72 -13.91 3.17
C MET A 125 0.20 -14.10 3.17
N ARG A 126 -0.55 -13.10 2.67
CA ARG A 126 -2.01 -13.18 2.57
C ARG A 126 -2.51 -13.76 1.24
N SER A 127 -1.63 -13.97 0.27
CA SER A 127 -1.98 -14.37 -1.10
C SER A 127 -3.03 -13.45 -1.75
N GLU A 128 -3.04 -12.19 -1.35
CA GLU A 128 -3.93 -11.15 -1.90
C GLU A 128 -3.18 -10.38 -2.99
N VAL A 129 -3.88 -10.09 -4.10
CA VAL A 129 -3.45 -9.11 -5.09
C VAL A 129 -4.46 -7.97 -5.07
N PRO A 130 -4.28 -6.98 -4.17
CA PRO A 130 -5.19 -5.83 -4.10
C PRO A 130 -5.04 -4.97 -5.35
N ASP A 131 -6.03 -4.12 -5.61
CA ASP A 131 -6.01 -3.18 -6.74
C ASP A 131 -4.72 -2.36 -6.78
N TYR A 132 -4.15 -2.23 -7.98
CA TYR A 132 -2.86 -1.61 -8.22
C TYR A 132 -2.87 -0.81 -9.52
N PRO A 133 -2.06 0.25 -9.62
CA PRO A 133 -1.97 1.03 -10.84
C PRO A 133 -1.31 0.19 -11.95
N PRO A 134 -1.85 0.18 -13.18
CA PRO A 134 -1.28 -0.60 -14.28
C PRO A 134 0.10 -0.07 -14.72
N VAL A 135 0.34 1.22 -14.53
CA VAL A 135 1.60 1.89 -14.85
C VAL A 135 2.03 2.76 -13.68
N LEU A 136 3.32 2.71 -13.33
CA LEU A 136 3.92 3.65 -12.41
C LEU A 136 4.40 4.87 -13.18
N ILE A 137 3.59 5.93 -13.15
CA ILE A 137 3.82 7.15 -13.94
C ILE A 137 5.13 7.83 -13.54
N GLY A 138 5.98 8.10 -14.52
CA GLY A 138 7.22 8.85 -14.38
C GLY A 138 7.03 10.35 -14.62
N LEU A 139 8.08 11.14 -14.35
CA LEU A 139 8.03 12.60 -14.54
C LEU A 139 7.73 13.02 -15.98
N ALA A 140 8.20 12.27 -16.97
CA ALA A 140 8.01 12.61 -18.38
C ALA A 140 6.54 12.50 -18.80
N GLU A 141 5.90 11.38 -18.45
CA GLU A 141 4.47 11.19 -18.74
C GLU A 141 3.60 12.17 -17.95
N MET A 142 3.89 12.38 -16.66
CA MET A 142 3.17 13.37 -15.84
C MET A 142 3.21 14.78 -16.48
N THR A 143 4.38 15.18 -16.99
CA THR A 143 4.55 16.48 -17.66
C THR A 143 3.88 16.51 -19.03
N ASN A 144 4.00 15.45 -19.83
CA ASN A 144 3.43 15.38 -21.17
C ASN A 144 1.90 15.36 -21.13
N GLN A 145 1.29 14.61 -20.21
CA GLN A 145 -0.16 14.62 -20.00
C GLN A 145 -0.65 16.03 -19.65
N GLN A 146 0.05 16.73 -18.74
CA GLN A 146 -0.30 18.10 -18.35
C GLN A 146 -0.20 19.10 -19.52
N LEU A 147 0.74 18.90 -20.44
CA LEU A 147 0.95 19.75 -21.61
C LEU A 147 0.18 19.28 -22.85
N GLY A 148 -0.60 18.20 -22.76
CA GLY A 148 -1.32 17.60 -23.89
C GLY A 148 -0.40 17.04 -24.99
N LEU A 149 0.84 16.69 -24.63
CA LEU A 149 1.85 16.14 -25.53
C LEU A 149 1.78 14.60 -25.58
N GLU A 150 2.39 14.02 -26.61
CA GLU A 150 2.43 12.57 -26.80
C GLU A 150 3.06 11.85 -25.60
N VAL A 151 2.35 10.85 -25.08
CA VAL A 151 2.82 10.01 -23.97
C VAL A 151 3.63 8.85 -24.55
N VAL A 152 4.90 8.78 -24.14
CA VAL A 152 5.80 7.70 -24.54
C VAL A 152 5.38 6.39 -23.84
N PRO A 153 5.39 5.24 -24.52
CA PRO A 153 5.07 3.95 -23.90
C PRO A 153 5.95 3.65 -22.66
N PRO A 154 5.38 3.02 -21.62
CA PRO A 154 6.13 2.75 -20.40
C PRO A 154 7.21 1.69 -20.62
N LEU A 155 8.29 1.80 -19.84
CA LEU A 155 9.38 0.84 -19.85
C LEU A 155 8.97 -0.43 -19.08
N LEU A 156 9.02 -1.57 -19.76
CA LEU A 156 8.78 -2.88 -19.15
C LEU A 156 10.03 -3.37 -18.44
N VAL A 157 9.91 -3.75 -17.16
CA VAL A 157 11.00 -4.21 -16.31
C VAL A 157 10.80 -5.66 -15.90
N GLY A 158 11.80 -6.49 -16.19
CA GLY A 158 11.75 -7.93 -15.95
C GLY A 158 11.21 -8.69 -17.17
N SER A 159 10.32 -9.65 -16.95
CA SER A 159 9.67 -10.38 -18.05
C SER A 159 8.66 -9.49 -18.78
N ALA A 160 8.92 -9.19 -20.05
CA ALA A 160 8.04 -8.34 -20.86
C ALA A 160 6.60 -8.87 -20.95
N ALA A 161 6.43 -10.20 -21.07
CA ALA A 161 5.10 -10.82 -21.14
C ALA A 161 4.33 -10.66 -19.83
N MET A 162 5.00 -10.84 -18.68
CA MET A 162 4.38 -10.67 -17.36
C MET A 162 4.11 -9.19 -17.06
N ALA A 163 5.01 -8.28 -17.42
CA ALA A 163 4.80 -6.85 -17.27
C ALA A 163 3.58 -6.38 -18.10
N GLN A 164 3.43 -6.85 -19.34
CA GLN A 164 2.22 -6.59 -20.13
C GLN A 164 0.97 -7.16 -19.48
N GLN A 165 1.04 -8.33 -18.85
CA GLN A 165 -0.08 -8.90 -18.12
C GLN A 165 -0.46 -8.06 -16.90
N VAL A 166 0.54 -7.61 -16.11
CA VAL A 166 0.35 -6.69 -14.98
C VAL A 166 -0.32 -5.40 -15.46
N MET A 167 0.15 -4.81 -16.57
CA MET A 167 -0.45 -3.61 -17.14
C MET A 167 -1.91 -3.82 -17.56
N ARG A 168 -2.27 -4.98 -18.11
CA ARG A 168 -3.67 -5.29 -18.51
C ARG A 168 -4.59 -5.57 -17.33
N GLN A 169 -4.04 -6.11 -16.25
CA GLN A 169 -4.80 -6.50 -15.05
C GLN A 169 -4.87 -5.39 -14.00
N GLY A 170 -4.01 -4.39 -14.10
CA GLY A 170 -4.07 -3.20 -13.26
C GLY A 170 -5.32 -2.38 -13.56
N THR A 171 -5.76 -1.62 -12.57
CA THR A 171 -6.97 -0.81 -12.66
C THR A 171 -6.59 0.66 -12.78
N ASP A 172 -7.03 1.34 -13.85
CA ASP A 172 -6.92 2.81 -14.02
C ASP A 172 -7.91 3.58 -13.13
N GLN A 173 -8.61 2.88 -12.23
CA GLN A 173 -9.49 3.53 -11.27
C GLN A 173 -8.64 4.47 -10.41
N PRO A 174 -8.89 5.79 -10.47
CA PRO A 174 -8.07 6.74 -9.76
C PRO A 174 -8.22 6.48 -8.27
N LEU A 175 -7.15 5.96 -7.67
CA LEU A 175 -6.91 6.10 -6.24
C LEU A 175 -6.75 7.61 -6.02
N LEU A 176 -7.85 8.32 -5.75
CA LEU A 176 -7.93 9.77 -5.57
C LEU A 176 -7.17 10.23 -4.31
N GLU A 177 -5.87 9.91 -4.21
CA GLU A 177 -5.05 10.18 -3.03
C GLU A 177 -4.90 11.68 -2.79
N PHE A 178 -5.80 12.26 -2.00
CA PHE A 178 -5.60 13.58 -1.44
C PHE A 178 -4.86 13.46 -0.12
N THR A 179 -3.70 14.11 0.03
CA THR A 179 -2.95 14.21 1.29
C THR A 179 -3.24 15.56 1.98
N PRO A 180 -4.09 15.62 3.02
CA PRO A 180 -4.16 16.79 3.89
C PRO A 180 -3.07 16.67 4.96
N LEU A 181 -2.26 17.72 5.05
CA LEU A 181 -1.00 17.81 5.79
C LEU A 181 -1.09 17.73 7.33
N ASN A 182 -2.20 17.30 7.93
CA ASN A 182 -2.32 16.85 9.33
C ASN A 182 -3.80 16.54 9.63
N PRO A 183 -4.19 15.36 10.13
CA PRO A 183 -5.57 15.07 10.48
C PRO A 183 -6.00 15.89 11.71
N ILE A 184 -6.70 17.00 11.50
CA ILE A 184 -7.29 17.80 12.56
C ILE A 184 -8.76 17.37 12.71
N ALA A 185 -9.15 16.95 13.93
CA ALA A 185 -10.56 16.69 14.23
C ALA A 185 -11.40 17.95 14.05
N LYS A 186 -12.53 17.84 13.35
CA LYS A 186 -13.62 18.81 13.39
C LYS A 186 -14.08 18.98 14.85
N GLY A 187 -13.87 20.16 15.43
CA GLY A 187 -14.50 20.51 16.70
C GLY A 187 -16.01 20.61 16.47
N ARG A 188 -16.83 19.92 17.27
CA ARG A 188 -18.29 20.06 17.21
C ARG A 188 -18.67 21.53 17.40
N ALA A 189 -19.68 21.98 16.65
CA ALA A 189 -20.22 23.34 16.77
C ALA A 189 -20.51 23.64 18.25
N ARG A 190 -19.87 24.68 18.79
CA ARG A 190 -20.29 25.24 20.07
C ARG A 190 -21.37 26.25 19.76
N SER A 191 -22.58 25.98 20.23
CA SER A 191 -23.67 26.94 20.20
C SER A 191 -23.29 28.10 21.13
N CYS A 192 -23.16 29.32 20.60
CA CYS A 192 -23.07 30.52 21.42
C CYS A 192 -24.30 31.40 21.17
N LEU A 193 -24.81 31.98 22.25
CA LEU A 193 -25.91 32.95 22.21
C LEU A 193 -25.33 34.31 21.83
N ARG A 194 -25.72 34.85 20.68
CA ARG A 194 -25.45 36.24 20.30
C ARG A 194 -26.78 36.87 19.88
N ASN A 195 -27.19 37.92 20.59
CA ASN A 195 -28.46 38.65 20.36
C ASN A 195 -29.71 37.75 20.34
N GLY A 196 -29.79 36.74 21.23
CA GLY A 196 -30.99 35.91 21.37
C GLY A 196 -31.18 34.80 20.31
N HIS A 197 -30.25 34.64 19.35
CA HIS A 197 -30.28 33.59 18.34
C HIS A 197 -29.14 32.57 18.54
N ILE A 198 -29.42 31.29 18.28
CA ILE A 198 -28.41 30.21 18.30
C ILE A 198 -27.53 30.37 17.05
N ALA A 199 -26.30 30.83 17.23
CA ALA A 199 -25.32 30.88 16.15
C ALA A 199 -24.42 29.63 16.20
N HIS A 200 -24.36 28.89 15.10
CA HIS A 200 -23.42 27.79 14.91
C HIS A 200 -22.08 28.35 14.44
N TYR A 201 -21.08 28.41 15.33
CA TYR A 201 -19.72 28.80 14.97
C TYR A 201 -18.87 27.56 14.67
N THR A 202 -18.44 27.39 13.42
CA THR A 202 -17.42 26.41 13.04
C THR A 202 -16.06 26.95 13.49
N PRO A 203 -15.31 26.26 14.38
CA PRO A 203 -14.01 26.75 14.83
C PRO A 203 -13.06 26.97 13.65
N GLU A 204 -12.28 28.05 13.68
CA GLU A 204 -11.35 28.47 12.61
C GLU A 204 -10.39 27.35 12.13
N LYS A 205 -10.01 26.43 13.04
CA LYS A 205 -9.18 25.25 12.71
C LYS A 205 -9.90 24.21 11.85
N THR A 206 -11.21 24.05 12.02
CA THR A 206 -12.05 23.18 11.19
C THR A 206 -12.18 23.77 9.78
N ALA A 207 -12.41 25.09 9.68
CA ALA A 207 -12.54 25.77 8.38
C ALA A 207 -11.24 25.71 7.55
N ARG A 208 -10.07 25.83 8.19
CA ARG A 208 -8.77 25.61 7.52
C ARG A 208 -8.61 24.18 7.00
N TYR A 209 -9.04 23.18 7.76
CA TYR A 209 -8.93 21.78 7.33
C TYR A 209 -9.88 21.46 6.18
N GLU A 210 -11.12 21.93 6.24
CA GLU A 210 -12.11 21.80 5.15
C GLU A 210 -11.59 22.48 3.87
N ASN A 211 -11.00 23.67 3.97
CA ASN A 211 -10.37 24.34 2.81
C ASN A 211 -9.17 23.56 2.24
N LEU A 212 -8.38 22.87 3.07
CA LEU A 212 -7.28 22.01 2.60
C LEU A 212 -7.81 20.78 1.86
N VAL A 213 -8.84 20.12 2.39
CA VAL A 213 -9.51 19.01 1.71
C VAL A 213 -10.10 19.49 0.40
N LYS A 214 -10.75 20.65 0.39
CA LYS A 214 -11.33 21.28 -0.80
C LYS A 214 -10.28 21.53 -1.89
N LEU A 215 -9.16 22.15 -1.52
CA LEU A 215 -8.08 22.45 -2.45
C LEU A 215 -7.44 21.17 -3.00
N ALA A 216 -7.27 20.17 -2.15
CA ALA A 216 -6.71 18.88 -2.55
C ALA A 216 -7.67 18.12 -3.49
N ALA A 217 -8.97 18.13 -3.20
CA ALA A 217 -10.01 17.55 -4.06
C ALA A 217 -10.07 18.27 -5.41
N GLN A 218 -10.04 19.61 -5.44
CA GLN A 218 -10.02 20.39 -6.68
C GLN A 218 -8.79 20.09 -7.53
N LYS A 219 -7.62 20.02 -6.89
CA LYS A 219 -6.37 19.66 -7.58
C LYS A 219 -6.43 18.25 -8.15
N ALA A 220 -7.02 17.31 -7.41
CA ALA A 220 -7.11 15.92 -7.85
C ALA A 220 -8.17 15.69 -8.93
N MET A 221 -9.22 16.51 -8.97
CA MET A 221 -10.20 16.52 -10.05
C MET A 221 -9.67 17.16 -11.34
N ASP A 222 -8.63 18.01 -11.27
CA ASP A 222 -7.99 18.67 -12.42
C ASP A 222 -8.98 19.30 -13.43
N GLY A 223 -10.04 19.93 -12.92
CA GLY A 223 -11.09 20.56 -13.75
C GLY A 223 -12.13 19.59 -14.33
N GLN A 224 -12.06 18.30 -14.02
CA GLN A 224 -13.12 17.34 -14.34
C GLN A 224 -14.41 17.67 -13.60
N SER A 225 -15.54 17.29 -14.20
CA SER A 225 -16.85 17.44 -13.56
C SER A 225 -17.02 16.43 -12.42
N PRO A 226 -17.76 16.79 -11.36
CA PRO A 226 -18.06 15.87 -10.26
C PRO A 226 -18.72 14.58 -10.77
N ILE A 227 -18.41 13.45 -10.14
CA ILE A 227 -19.02 12.15 -10.44
C ILE A 227 -20.53 12.22 -10.15
N GLU A 228 -21.35 11.71 -11.08
CA GLU A 228 -22.83 11.70 -10.97
C GLU A 228 -23.42 10.30 -10.65
N SER A 229 -22.60 9.24 -10.66
CA SER A 229 -23.00 7.86 -10.35
C SER A 229 -22.84 7.54 -8.86
N ALA A 230 -23.31 6.36 -8.44
CA ALA A 230 -23.04 5.85 -7.09
C ALA A 230 -21.54 5.62 -6.87
N ILE A 231 -21.07 5.89 -5.66
CA ILE A 231 -19.65 5.77 -5.30
C ILE A 231 -19.43 5.02 -3.99
N ALA A 232 -18.32 4.30 -3.91
CA ALA A 232 -17.75 3.76 -2.70
C ALA A 232 -16.56 4.63 -2.26
N LEU A 233 -16.53 4.98 -0.96
CA LEU A 233 -15.56 5.88 -0.36
C LEU A 233 -14.63 5.11 0.60
N THR A 234 -13.33 5.15 0.38
CA THR A 234 -12.33 4.59 1.29
C THR A 234 -11.45 5.69 1.89
N VAL A 235 -11.47 5.81 3.22
CA VAL A 235 -10.71 6.82 3.98
C VAL A 235 -9.66 6.16 4.87
N ARG A 236 -8.38 6.48 4.65
CA ARG A 236 -7.28 5.97 5.49
C ARG A 236 -6.54 7.14 6.13
N ALA A 237 -6.66 7.28 7.45
CA ALA A 237 -6.00 8.34 8.20
C ALA A 237 -4.71 7.86 8.87
N PHE A 238 -3.59 8.50 8.59
CA PHE A 238 -2.30 8.23 9.20
C PHE A 238 -1.97 9.31 10.24
N LEU A 239 -1.88 8.89 11.50
CA LEU A 239 -1.55 9.74 12.62
C LEU A 239 -0.05 9.65 12.96
N PRO A 240 0.56 10.75 13.43
CA PRO A 240 1.96 10.73 13.85
C PRO A 240 2.16 9.73 15.00
N ILE A 241 3.26 8.99 14.94
CA ILE A 241 3.72 8.16 16.06
C ILE A 241 4.23 9.10 17.15
N PRO A 242 3.73 9.00 18.41
CA PRO A 242 4.23 9.86 19.48
C PRO A 242 5.71 9.61 19.77
N ALA A 243 6.53 10.65 19.63
CA ALA A 243 7.98 10.56 19.90
C ALA A 243 8.29 10.17 21.36
N SER A 244 7.36 10.42 22.30
CA SER A 244 7.47 10.04 23.70
C SER A 244 7.28 8.54 23.98
N TRP A 245 6.87 7.74 22.99
CA TRP A 245 6.74 6.29 23.15
C TRP A 245 8.10 5.61 23.10
N SER A 246 8.22 4.44 23.75
CA SER A 246 9.43 3.63 23.63
C SER A 246 9.67 3.19 22.18
N LEU A 247 10.92 3.04 21.76
CA LEU A 247 11.29 2.61 20.40
C LEU A 247 10.61 1.31 19.98
N LYS A 248 10.44 0.37 20.91
CA LYS A 248 9.69 -0.89 20.68
C LYS A 248 8.24 -0.60 20.27
N LYS A 249 7.57 0.31 20.98
CA LYS A 249 6.18 0.67 20.72
C LYS A 249 6.03 1.54 19.46
N GLN A 250 7.01 2.41 19.18
CA GLN A 250 7.07 3.17 17.94
C GLN A 250 7.20 2.25 16.73
N ARG A 251 8.09 1.24 16.79
CA ARG A 251 8.23 0.23 15.73
C ARG A 251 6.95 -0.57 15.54
N ALA A 252 6.34 -1.06 16.62
CA ALA A 252 5.06 -1.78 16.56
C ALA A 252 3.94 -0.92 15.94
N ALA A 253 3.91 0.39 16.23
CA ALA A 253 2.98 1.32 15.58
C ALA A 253 3.28 1.52 14.09
N ALA A 254 4.55 1.64 13.70
CA ALA A 254 4.97 1.82 12.31
C ALA A 254 4.64 0.61 11.41
N ILE A 255 4.67 -0.60 11.97
CA ILE A 255 4.33 -1.85 11.25
C ILE A 255 2.84 -2.24 11.37
N GLY A 256 2.02 -1.42 12.05
CA GLY A 256 0.58 -1.64 12.16
C GLY A 256 0.12 -2.64 13.22
N GLU A 257 1.00 -3.12 14.11
CA GLU A 257 0.63 -3.95 15.26
C GLU A 257 -0.13 -3.15 16.33
N VAL A 258 0.18 -1.85 16.46
CA VAL A 258 -0.51 -0.94 17.37
C VAL A 258 -1.37 0.03 16.55
N MET A 259 -2.66 0.07 16.86
CA MET A 259 -3.61 0.97 16.20
C MET A 259 -3.85 2.26 17.00
N PRO A 260 -4.04 3.41 16.33
CA PRO A 260 -4.41 4.66 17.00
C PRO A 260 -5.86 4.63 17.49
N THR A 261 -6.03 4.56 18.81
CA THR A 261 -7.35 4.56 19.46
C THR A 261 -7.77 5.94 19.98
N LYS A 262 -6.82 6.87 20.13
CA LYS A 262 -7.09 8.23 20.61
C LYS A 262 -7.70 9.12 19.52
N ARG A 263 -8.20 10.29 19.95
CA ARG A 263 -8.64 11.37 19.06
C ARG A 263 -7.55 11.78 18.06
N PRO A 264 -7.90 12.28 16.86
CA PRO A 264 -9.26 12.50 16.33
C PRO A 264 -10.08 11.20 16.13
N ASP A 265 -11.39 11.31 16.32
CA ASP A 265 -12.31 10.19 16.09
C ASP A 265 -12.45 9.95 14.57
N LEU A 266 -12.62 8.68 14.17
CA LEU A 266 -12.61 8.29 12.76
C LEU A 266 -13.80 8.88 11.98
N ASP A 267 -14.98 8.89 12.60
CA ASP A 267 -16.20 9.51 12.08
C ASP A 267 -16.01 11.01 11.79
N ASN A 268 -15.30 11.73 12.65
CA ASN A 268 -15.00 13.14 12.45
C ASN A 268 -14.07 13.37 11.26
N ILE A 269 -13.12 12.47 11.01
CA ILE A 269 -12.24 12.53 9.85
C ILE A 269 -13.04 12.28 8.57
N VAL A 270 -13.85 11.21 8.55
CA VAL A 270 -14.73 10.88 7.41
C VAL A 270 -15.68 12.03 7.12
N LYS A 271 -16.28 12.63 8.15
CA LYS A 271 -17.18 13.78 7.99
C LYS A 271 -16.47 14.97 7.34
N ALA A 272 -15.26 15.31 7.79
CA ALA A 272 -14.50 16.42 7.22
C ALA A 272 -14.06 16.16 5.77
N VAL A 273 -13.76 14.90 5.45
CA VAL A 273 -13.53 14.44 4.07
C VAL A 273 -14.76 14.66 3.20
N LYS A 274 -15.92 14.17 3.64
CA LYS A 274 -17.18 14.31 2.90
C LYS A 274 -17.56 15.78 2.70
N ASP A 275 -17.54 16.56 3.78
CA ASP A 275 -17.87 17.99 3.74
C ASP A 275 -16.95 18.78 2.77
N GLY A 276 -15.67 18.39 2.64
CA GLY A 276 -14.70 19.06 1.78
C GLY A 276 -14.70 18.62 0.31
N ALA A 277 -15.11 17.38 0.02
CA ALA A 277 -15.13 16.81 -1.33
C ALA A 277 -16.51 16.86 -2.00
N ASN A 278 -17.58 17.05 -1.21
CA ASN A 278 -18.94 17.19 -1.73
C ASN A 278 -19.09 18.42 -2.65
N GLY A 279 -19.75 18.23 -3.79
CA GLY A 279 -19.89 19.22 -4.86
C GLY A 279 -18.62 19.44 -5.69
N ILE A 280 -17.54 18.69 -5.42
CA ILE A 280 -16.25 18.79 -6.14
C ILE A 280 -15.91 17.46 -6.76
N THR A 281 -15.79 16.41 -5.94
CA THR A 281 -15.45 15.06 -6.40
C THR A 281 -16.71 14.29 -6.80
N TRP A 282 -17.80 14.46 -6.06
CA TRP A 282 -19.14 13.97 -6.38
C TRP A 282 -20.15 15.11 -6.21
N LYS A 283 -21.31 15.00 -6.85
CA LYS A 283 -22.33 16.06 -6.87
C LYS A 283 -23.08 16.18 -5.55
N ASP A 284 -23.43 15.05 -4.93
CA ASP A 284 -24.21 15.00 -3.70
C ASP A 284 -23.79 13.84 -2.79
N ASP A 285 -23.81 14.08 -1.48
CA ASP A 285 -23.42 13.12 -0.45
C ASP A 285 -24.27 11.83 -0.44
N SER A 286 -25.48 11.86 -1.02
CA SER A 286 -26.33 10.69 -1.23
C SER A 286 -25.77 9.68 -2.22
N GLN A 287 -24.79 10.07 -3.05
CA GLN A 287 -24.12 9.16 -3.97
C GLN A 287 -23.16 8.20 -3.28
N VAL A 288 -22.74 8.50 -2.05
CA VAL A 288 -21.83 7.64 -1.28
C VAL A 288 -22.63 6.48 -0.67
N ILE A 289 -22.58 5.32 -1.33
CA ILE A 289 -23.34 4.13 -0.93
C ILE A 289 -22.55 3.16 -0.04
N ASP A 290 -21.22 3.21 -0.09
CA ASP A 290 -20.33 2.41 0.74
C ASP A 290 -19.21 3.27 1.31
N VAL A 291 -18.83 3.03 2.57
CA VAL A 291 -17.77 3.76 3.26
C VAL A 291 -16.88 2.79 4.04
N HIS A 292 -15.63 2.66 3.62
CA HIS A 292 -14.59 2.02 4.39
C HIS A 292 -13.70 3.08 5.05
N ALA A 293 -13.47 2.99 6.35
CA ALA A 293 -12.65 3.99 7.04
C ALA A 293 -11.70 3.34 8.05
N SER A 294 -10.45 3.80 8.11
CA SER A 294 -9.47 3.28 9.06
C SER A 294 -8.48 4.33 9.56
N LYS A 295 -7.94 4.11 10.76
CA LYS A 295 -6.82 4.89 11.31
C LYS A 295 -5.58 4.00 11.45
N ARG A 296 -4.42 4.54 11.10
CA ARG A 296 -3.09 3.92 11.22
C ARG A 296 -2.09 4.92 11.79
N TYR A 297 -0.98 4.44 12.30
CA TYR A 297 0.16 5.30 12.61
C TYR A 297 1.10 5.39 11.40
N GLY A 298 1.72 6.55 11.19
CA GLY A 298 2.64 6.78 10.08
C GLY A 298 2.97 8.26 9.89
N ALA A 299 3.54 8.61 8.73
CA ALA A 299 3.70 9.99 8.32
C ALA A 299 2.31 10.67 8.23
N PRO A 300 2.07 11.82 8.90
CA PRO A 300 0.76 12.43 8.99
C PRO A 300 0.15 12.76 7.62
N ARG A 301 -0.94 12.06 7.30
CA ARG A 301 -1.74 12.28 6.09
C ARG A 301 -3.12 11.63 6.24
N VAL A 302 -4.01 11.93 5.33
CA VAL A 302 -5.24 11.16 5.07
C VAL A 302 -5.15 10.73 3.62
N GLU A 303 -5.66 9.55 3.27
CA GLU A 303 -5.71 9.05 1.89
C GLU A 303 -7.16 8.77 1.50
N VAL A 304 -7.53 9.39 0.39
CA VAL A 304 -8.83 9.57 -0.26
C VAL A 304 -9.31 8.68 -1.39
N GLU A 305 -9.70 7.44 -1.23
CA GLU A 305 -10.10 6.68 -2.42
C GLU A 305 -11.61 6.77 -2.72
N VAL A 306 -11.96 7.11 -3.96
CA VAL A 306 -13.35 7.15 -4.45
C VAL A 306 -13.45 6.22 -5.65
N ARG A 307 -14.37 5.25 -5.59
CA ARG A 307 -14.63 4.31 -6.68
C ARG A 307 -16.06 4.45 -7.15
N ILE A 308 -16.30 4.37 -8.44
CA ILE A 308 -17.66 4.27 -8.98
C ILE A 308 -18.18 2.87 -8.66
N SER A 309 -19.37 2.79 -8.06
CA SER A 309 -20.09 1.53 -7.94
C SER A 309 -21.01 1.38 -9.14
N GLU A 310 -20.76 0.35 -9.94
CA GLU A 310 -21.69 -0.12 -10.98
C GLU A 310 -22.90 -0.83 -10.35
#